data_AF-A0A0H3I3E3-F1
#
_entry.id   AF-A0A0H3I3E3-F1
#
_cell.length_a   1.000
_cell.length_b   1.000
_cell.length_c   1.000
_cell.angle_alpha   90.00
_cell.angle_beta   90.00
_cell.angle_gamma   90.00
#
_symmetry.space_group_name_H-M   'P 1'
#
loop_
_entity.id
_entity.type
_entity.pdbx_description
1 polymer ?
#
loop_
_entity_poly.entity_id
_entity_poly.type
_entity_poly.pdbx_seq_one_letter_code
_entity_poly.pdbx_strand_id
1 'polypeptide(L)'
;MAVPESKEALIKAINSQFALLMKKIDAVSAECAFSSEMVGHAQGTQMSPANLVAYLLGWGNLVLKWHEDEAQGNPIDFPETGYKWNQLGLLAQKFYQDYAHITDWAELVALLAANKLALIALVERYTDEQLYGECWYGKWTRGRMIQFNTASPYKNAAGRLRVWEKNK
;
A
#
# COMPACT_ATOMS: atom_id res chain seq x y z
N MET A 1 7.18 14.09 -8.00
CA MET A 1 6.73 14.30 -6.60
C MET A 1 7.95 14.16 -5.74
N ALA A 2 8.29 15.21 -5.01
CA ALA A 2 9.37 15.17 -4.03
C ALA A 2 9.07 14.13 -2.96
N VAL A 3 10.11 13.60 -2.33
CA VAL A 3 9.98 12.75 -1.15
C VAL A 3 9.43 13.63 -0.02
N PRO A 4 8.37 13.21 0.71
CA PRO A 4 7.91 13.96 1.86
C PRO A 4 8.96 13.95 2.97
N GLU A 5 9.26 15.13 3.49
CA GLU A 5 10.26 15.39 4.53
C GLU A 5 9.64 15.97 5.82
N SER A 6 8.30 16.02 5.89
CA SER A 6 7.55 16.45 7.06
C SER A 6 6.22 15.70 7.18
N LYS A 7 5.62 15.69 8.37
CA LYS A 7 4.30 15.11 8.68
C LYS A 7 3.23 15.65 7.73
N GLU A 8 3.17 16.97 7.55
CA GLU A 8 2.20 17.61 6.66
C GLU A 8 2.41 17.17 5.21
N ALA A 9 3.67 17.17 4.74
CA ALA A 9 3.99 16.70 3.40
C ALA A 9 3.62 15.22 3.19
N LEU A 10 3.79 14.39 4.21
CA LEU A 10 3.44 12.96 4.18
C LEU A 10 1.93 12.77 4.05
N ILE A 11 1.16 13.41 4.93
CA ILE A 11 -0.32 13.38 4.89
C ILE A 11 -0.83 13.87 3.53
N LYS A 12 -0.28 15.00 3.03
CA LYS A 12 -0.62 15.55 1.71
C LYS A 12 -0.28 14.58 0.58
N ALA A 13 0.88 13.91 0.63
CA ALA A 13 1.27 12.92 -0.36
C ALA A 13 0.32 11.71 -0.34
N ILE A 14 0.01 11.17 0.84
CA ILE A 14 -0.94 10.04 0.99
C ILE A 14 -2.31 10.43 0.43
N ASN A 15 -2.87 11.57 0.85
CA ASN A 15 -4.18 12.04 0.39
C ASN A 15 -4.24 12.27 -1.12
N SER A 16 -3.25 12.98 -1.68
CA SER A 16 -3.23 13.31 -3.10
C SER A 16 -3.04 12.08 -3.99
N GLN A 17 -2.11 11.18 -3.64
CA GLN A 17 -1.90 9.96 -4.43
C GLN A 17 -3.07 8.99 -4.30
N PHE A 18 -3.69 8.90 -3.12
CA PHE A 18 -4.89 8.09 -2.94
C PHE A 18 -6.07 8.62 -3.75
N ALA A 19 -6.31 9.93 -3.77
CA ALA A 19 -7.37 10.53 -4.58
C ALA A 19 -7.18 10.27 -6.09
N LEU A 20 -5.93 10.30 -6.57
CA LEU A 20 -5.62 9.95 -7.97
C LEU A 20 -5.83 8.45 -8.25
N LEU A 21 -5.47 7.59 -7.30
CA LEU A 21 -5.72 6.15 -7.39
C LEU A 21 -7.22 5.86 -7.44
N MET A 22 -8.02 6.47 -6.56
CA MET A 22 -9.47 6.24 -6.50
C MET A 22 -10.16 6.59 -7.81
N LYS A 23 -9.80 7.71 -8.46
CA LYS A 23 -10.31 8.04 -9.80
C LYS A 23 -10.04 6.94 -10.85
N LYS A 24 -8.98 6.16 -10.67
CA LYS A 24 -8.65 5.03 -11.55
C LYS A 24 -9.36 3.75 -11.15
N ILE A 25 -9.57 3.52 -9.85
CA ILE A 25 -10.37 2.42 -9.31
C ILE A 25 -11.84 2.57 -9.71
N ASP A 26 -12.40 3.77 -9.62
CA ASP A 26 -13.80 4.08 -9.95
C ASP A 26 -14.13 3.87 -11.44
N ALA A 27 -13.10 3.91 -12.30
CA ALA A 27 -13.23 3.63 -13.74
C ALA A 27 -13.17 2.13 -14.07
N VAL A 28 -12.81 1.27 -13.11
CA VAL A 28 -12.77 -0.19 -13.30
C VAL A 28 -14.16 -0.77 -13.07
N SER A 29 -14.72 -1.43 -14.09
CA SER A 29 -15.97 -2.17 -13.93
C SER A 29 -15.77 -3.43 -13.08
N ALA A 30 -16.81 -3.86 -12.37
CA ALA A 30 -16.74 -5.03 -11.51
C ALA A 30 -16.41 -6.32 -12.28
N GLU A 31 -16.88 -6.46 -13.53
CA GLU A 31 -16.56 -7.63 -14.37
C GLU A 31 -15.07 -7.68 -14.70
N CYS A 32 -14.46 -6.50 -14.88
CA CYS A 32 -13.05 -6.38 -15.23
C CYS A 32 -12.13 -6.44 -14.01
N ALA A 33 -12.63 -6.13 -12.82
CA ALA A 33 -11.84 -6.02 -11.60
C ALA A 33 -11.12 -7.32 -11.23
N PHE A 34 -11.69 -8.47 -11.58
CA PHE A 34 -11.14 -9.79 -11.28
C PHE A 34 -10.43 -10.45 -12.47
N SER A 35 -10.41 -9.82 -13.65
CA SER A 35 -9.71 -10.36 -14.82
C SER A 35 -8.20 -10.18 -14.70
N SER A 36 -7.43 -11.27 -14.86
CA SER A 36 -5.97 -11.30 -14.69
C SER A 36 -5.22 -10.83 -15.94
N GLU A 37 -5.47 -9.60 -16.38
CA GLU A 37 -4.93 -9.04 -17.62
C GLU A 37 -3.78 -8.05 -17.41
N MET A 38 -3.43 -7.75 -16.16
CA MET A 38 -2.32 -6.84 -15.83
C MET A 38 -1.02 -7.63 -15.64
N VAL A 39 0.12 -7.03 -16.00
CA VAL A 39 1.43 -7.59 -15.62
C VAL A 39 1.59 -7.52 -14.10
N GLY A 40 1.88 -8.67 -13.49
CA GLY A 40 2.01 -8.84 -12.05
C GLY A 40 3.25 -8.17 -11.44
N HIS A 41 3.40 -8.27 -10.12
CA HIS A 41 4.55 -7.72 -9.40
C HIS A 41 5.81 -8.60 -9.53
N ALA A 42 5.65 -9.91 -9.67
CA ALA A 42 6.74 -10.83 -9.97
C ALA A 42 6.88 -11.01 -11.50
N GLN A 43 8.12 -11.14 -11.97
CA GLN A 43 8.39 -11.32 -13.41
C GLN A 43 7.69 -12.58 -13.93
N GLY A 44 7.03 -12.46 -15.10
CA GLY A 44 6.30 -13.56 -15.72
C GLY A 44 4.93 -13.86 -15.11
N THR A 45 4.47 -13.09 -14.12
CA THR A 45 3.15 -13.26 -13.51
C THR A 45 2.12 -12.28 -14.09
N GLN A 46 0.85 -12.65 -14.00
CA GLN A 46 -0.29 -11.77 -14.25
C GLN A 46 -1.02 -11.46 -12.95
N MET A 47 -1.79 -10.38 -12.93
CA MET A 47 -2.63 -9.99 -11.81
C MET A 47 -3.89 -9.28 -12.31
N SER A 48 -4.92 -9.21 -11.47
CA SER A 48 -6.11 -8.40 -11.71
C SER A 48 -6.05 -7.04 -11.01
N PRO A 49 -6.94 -6.08 -11.34
CA PRO A 49 -7.17 -4.89 -10.53
C PRO A 49 -7.47 -5.20 -9.06
N ALA A 50 -8.22 -6.27 -8.78
CA ALA A 50 -8.49 -6.74 -7.42
C ALA A 50 -7.21 -7.19 -6.72
N ASN A 51 -6.34 -7.94 -7.39
CA ASN A 51 -5.02 -8.27 -6.84
C ASN A 51 -4.17 -7.03 -6.56
N LEU A 52 -4.23 -6.01 -7.43
CA LEU A 52 -3.54 -4.74 -7.18
C LEU A 52 -4.06 -4.04 -5.92
N VAL A 53 -5.37 -4.03 -5.68
CA VAL A 53 -5.95 -3.50 -4.43
C VAL A 53 -5.56 -4.33 -3.21
N ALA A 54 -5.63 -5.66 -3.31
CA ALA A 54 -5.16 -6.58 -2.27
C ALA A 54 -3.69 -6.33 -1.88
N TYR A 55 -2.84 -6.07 -2.87
CA TYR A 55 -1.44 -5.70 -2.65
C TYR A 55 -1.29 -4.39 -1.87
N LEU A 56 -2.08 -3.36 -2.17
CA LEU A 56 -2.07 -2.10 -1.43
C LEU A 56 -2.55 -2.28 0.01
N LEU A 57 -3.62 -3.05 0.19
CA LEU A 57 -4.14 -3.43 1.50
C LEU A 57 -3.10 -4.19 2.34
N GLY A 58 -2.40 -5.15 1.73
CA GLY A 58 -1.32 -5.89 2.37
C GLY A 58 -0.23 -4.97 2.91
N TRP A 59 0.29 -4.07 2.08
CA TRP A 59 1.30 -3.11 2.50
C TRP A 59 0.80 -2.12 3.56
N GLY A 60 -0.42 -1.61 3.41
CA GLY A 60 -1.02 -0.73 4.41
C GLY A 60 -1.18 -1.42 5.76
N ASN A 61 -1.65 -2.66 5.79
CA ASN A 61 -1.79 -3.43 7.02
C ASN A 61 -0.44 -3.80 7.63
N LEU A 62 0.61 -4.05 6.85
CA LEU A 62 1.96 -4.23 7.40
C LEU A 62 2.44 -2.97 8.12
N VAL A 63 2.21 -1.79 7.56
CA VAL A 63 2.56 -0.53 8.24
C VAL A 63 1.83 -0.44 9.57
N LEU A 64 0.52 -0.69 9.60
CA LEU A 64 -0.26 -0.66 10.84
C LEU A 64 0.28 -1.68 11.86
N LYS A 65 0.51 -2.92 11.41
CA LYS A 65 1.07 -4.01 12.22
C LYS A 65 2.40 -3.63 12.86
N TRP A 66 3.36 -3.12 12.07
CA TRP A 66 4.68 -2.74 12.59
C TRP A 66 4.58 -1.74 13.74
N HIS A 67 3.67 -0.76 13.63
CA HIS A 67 3.49 0.26 14.66
C HIS A 67 2.69 -0.24 15.86
N GLU A 68 1.80 -1.21 15.67
CA GLU A 68 1.11 -1.89 16.77
C GLU A 68 2.06 -2.79 17.56
N ASP A 69 2.88 -3.59 16.89
CA ASP A 69 3.92 -4.41 17.51
C ASP A 69 4.89 -3.54 18.31
N GLU A 70 5.36 -2.43 17.74
CA GLU A 70 6.21 -1.46 18.44
C GLU A 70 5.53 -0.90 19.70
N ALA A 71 4.27 -0.48 19.59
CA ALA A 71 3.52 0.09 20.71
C ALA A 71 3.29 -0.92 21.84
N GLN A 72 3.23 -2.20 21.51
CA GLN A 72 3.13 -3.31 22.47
C GLN A 72 4.49 -3.75 23.03
N GLY A 73 5.60 -3.21 22.50
CA GLY A 73 6.96 -3.63 22.87
C GLY A 73 7.40 -4.95 22.24
N ASN A 74 6.69 -5.42 21.22
CA ASN A 74 7.04 -6.62 20.46
C ASN A 74 8.13 -6.31 19.42
N PRO A 75 9.00 -7.29 19.10
CA PRO A 75 9.95 -7.13 17.99
C PRO A 75 9.21 -7.04 16.65
N ILE A 76 9.69 -6.15 15.77
CA ILE A 76 9.13 -5.96 14.43
C ILE A 76 9.92 -6.76 13.40
N ASP A 77 9.25 -7.68 12.70
CA ASP A 77 9.82 -8.38 11.56
C ASP A 77 9.59 -7.61 10.26
N PHE A 78 10.67 -7.07 9.67
CA PHE A 78 10.62 -6.37 8.40
C PHE A 78 11.04 -7.26 7.20
N PRO A 79 10.31 -7.23 6.07
CA PRO A 79 9.02 -6.58 5.88
C PRO A 79 7.84 -7.31 6.54
N GLU A 80 7.94 -8.61 6.73
CA GLU A 80 6.92 -9.46 7.37
C GLU A 80 7.61 -10.70 7.93
N THR A 81 7.03 -11.30 8.97
CA THR A 81 7.50 -12.55 9.58
C THR A 81 7.65 -13.64 8.51
N GLY A 82 8.86 -14.17 8.36
CA GLY A 82 9.18 -15.20 7.38
C GLY A 82 9.54 -14.69 5.98
N TYR A 83 9.57 -13.37 5.75
CA TYR A 83 9.91 -12.77 4.46
C TYR A 83 11.13 -11.86 4.57
N LYS A 84 11.91 -11.80 3.48
CA LYS A 84 13.04 -10.87 3.32
C LYS A 84 12.74 -9.82 2.26
N TRP A 85 13.43 -8.68 2.31
CA TRP A 85 13.30 -7.60 1.31
C TRP A 85 13.65 -8.00 -0.14
N ASN A 86 14.35 -9.11 -0.36
CA ASN A 86 14.58 -9.66 -1.70
C ASN A 86 13.47 -10.64 -2.15
N GLN A 87 12.44 -10.86 -1.33
CA GLN A 87 11.32 -11.78 -1.59
C GLN A 87 9.98 -11.05 -1.74
N LEU A 88 9.99 -9.75 -2.09
CA LEU A 88 8.77 -8.95 -2.18
C LEU A 88 7.77 -9.47 -3.22
N GLY A 89 8.23 -10.17 -4.24
CA GLY A 89 7.33 -10.86 -5.19
C GLY A 89 6.51 -11.96 -4.53
N LEU A 90 7.10 -12.73 -3.60
CA LEU A 90 6.40 -13.77 -2.83
C LEU A 90 5.45 -13.14 -1.81
N LEU A 91 5.88 -12.05 -1.15
CA LEU A 91 5.03 -11.32 -0.22
C LEU A 91 3.82 -10.69 -0.93
N ALA A 92 3.99 -10.19 -2.16
CA ALA A 92 2.88 -9.71 -2.98
C ALA A 92 1.88 -10.84 -3.29
N GLN A 93 2.34 -12.04 -3.60
CA GLN A 93 1.47 -13.20 -3.82
C GLN A 93 0.73 -13.61 -2.55
N LYS A 94 1.37 -13.52 -1.38
CA LYS A 94 0.69 -13.71 -0.09
C LYS A 94 -0.49 -12.74 0.04
N PHE A 95 -0.30 -11.45 -0.24
CA PHE A 95 -1.40 -10.49 -0.17
C PHE A 95 -2.54 -10.83 -1.11
N TYR A 96 -2.26 -11.34 -2.32
CA TYR A 96 -3.32 -11.79 -3.22
C TYR A 96 -4.15 -12.91 -2.60
N GLN A 97 -3.50 -13.87 -1.94
CA GLN A 97 -4.15 -14.99 -1.27
C GLN A 97 -4.93 -14.54 -0.03
N ASP A 98 -4.38 -13.63 0.77
CA ASP A 98 -5.01 -13.10 1.98
C ASP A 98 -6.41 -12.52 1.70
N TYR A 99 -6.60 -11.90 0.52
CA TYR A 99 -7.87 -11.29 0.10
C TYR A 99 -8.60 -12.06 -1.00
N ALA A 100 -8.15 -13.27 -1.38
CA ALA A 100 -8.75 -14.04 -2.49
C ALA A 100 -10.19 -14.48 -2.23
N HIS A 101 -10.63 -14.49 -0.97
CA HIS A 101 -11.99 -14.80 -0.57
C HIS A 101 -12.99 -13.67 -0.87
N ILE A 102 -12.52 -12.44 -1.12
CA ILE A 102 -13.36 -11.30 -1.45
C ILE A 102 -13.63 -11.28 -2.94
N THR A 103 -14.87 -11.53 -3.32
CA THR A 103 -15.32 -11.55 -4.72
C THR A 103 -16.16 -10.34 -5.10
N ASP A 104 -16.44 -9.45 -4.17
CA ASP A 104 -17.10 -8.17 -4.42
C ASP A 104 -16.06 -7.05 -4.54
N TRP A 105 -16.07 -6.38 -5.70
CA TRP A 105 -15.19 -5.26 -5.97
C TRP A 105 -15.43 -4.08 -5.03
N ALA A 106 -16.70 -3.76 -4.74
CA ALA A 106 -17.05 -2.64 -3.89
C ALA A 106 -16.58 -2.86 -2.44
N GLU A 107 -16.72 -4.09 -1.94
CA GLU A 107 -16.21 -4.50 -0.63
C GLU A 107 -14.68 -4.30 -0.53
N LEU A 108 -13.93 -4.78 -1.52
CA LEU A 108 -12.48 -4.68 -1.53
C LEU A 108 -11.99 -3.23 -1.58
N VAL A 109 -12.68 -2.38 -2.34
CA VAL A 109 -12.39 -0.94 -2.42
C VAL A 109 -12.74 -0.22 -1.11
N ALA A 110 -13.84 -0.59 -0.45
CA ALA A 110 -14.23 -0.05 0.85
C ALA A 110 -13.18 -0.37 1.92
N LEU A 111 -12.65 -1.60 1.93
CA LEU A 111 -11.54 -1.99 2.81
C LEU A 111 -10.30 -1.13 2.56
N LEU A 112 -9.95 -0.87 1.30
CA LEU A 112 -8.80 -0.01 0.96
C LEU A 112 -9.00 1.42 1.47
N ALA A 113 -10.22 1.97 1.33
CA ALA A 113 -10.54 3.29 1.85
C ALA A 113 -10.43 3.35 3.38
N ALA A 114 -10.96 2.35 4.08
CA ALA A 114 -10.84 2.23 5.54
C ALA A 114 -9.38 2.09 5.99
N ASN A 115 -8.59 1.25 5.32
CA ASN A 115 -7.17 1.10 5.57
C ASN A 115 -6.42 2.43 5.42
N LYS A 116 -6.70 3.20 4.37
CA LYS A 116 -6.11 4.53 4.19
C LYS A 116 -6.47 5.49 5.32
N LEU A 117 -7.70 5.45 5.85
CA LEU A 117 -8.08 6.29 7.00
C LEU A 117 -7.31 5.90 8.26
N ALA A 118 -7.16 4.60 8.53
CA ALA A 118 -6.35 4.10 9.64
C ALA A 118 -4.87 4.54 9.53
N LEU A 119 -4.31 4.52 8.32
CA LEU A 119 -2.95 5.00 8.05
C LEU A 119 -2.79 6.51 8.30
N ILE A 120 -3.79 7.33 7.95
CA ILE A 120 -3.77 8.77 8.27
C ILE A 120 -3.83 8.97 9.78
N ALA A 121 -4.75 8.29 10.46
CA ALA A 121 -4.87 8.35 11.91
C ALA A 121 -3.55 7.92 12.60
N LEU A 122 -2.88 6.88 12.09
CA LEU A 122 -1.54 6.48 12.56
C LEU A 122 -0.53 7.63 12.46
N VAL A 123 -0.41 8.25 11.27
CA VAL A 123 0.54 9.36 11.05
C VAL A 123 0.21 10.55 11.96
N GLU A 124 -1.07 10.82 12.21
CA GLU A 124 -1.53 11.90 13.07
C GLU A 124 -1.07 11.75 14.53
N ARG A 125 -0.84 10.52 15.02
CA ARG A 125 -0.34 10.27 16.38
C ARG A 125 1.11 10.69 16.62
N TYR A 126 1.91 10.84 15.57
CA TYR A 126 3.33 11.18 15.69
C TYR A 126 3.58 12.67 15.45
N THR A 127 4.62 13.22 16.07
CA THR A 127 5.14 14.55 15.73
C THR A 127 6.02 14.49 14.48
N ASP A 128 6.39 15.66 13.94
CA ASP A 128 7.32 15.76 12.83
C ASP A 128 8.68 15.13 13.18
N GLU A 129 9.20 15.46 14.35
CA GLU A 129 10.45 14.90 14.89
C GLU A 129 10.40 13.36 15.00
N GLN A 130 9.30 12.80 15.50
CA GLN A 130 9.16 11.34 15.59
C GLN A 130 9.05 10.65 14.21
N LEU A 131 8.62 11.37 13.18
CA LEU A 131 8.50 10.85 11.82
C LEU A 131 9.79 11.03 11.01
N TYR A 132 10.55 12.10 11.25
CA TYR A 132 11.62 12.56 10.37
C TYR A 132 12.93 12.96 11.06
N GLY A 133 12.95 13.08 12.39
CA GLY A 133 14.12 13.49 13.18
C GLY A 133 15.20 12.42 13.29
N GLU A 134 14.81 11.14 13.27
CA GLU A 134 15.77 10.04 13.39
C GLU A 134 15.46 8.84 12.47
N CYS A 135 16.48 7.99 12.30
CA CYS A 135 16.34 6.72 11.60
C CYS A 135 15.56 5.73 12.46
N TRP A 136 14.50 5.16 11.90
CA TRP A 136 13.63 4.17 12.56
C TRP A 136 13.94 2.74 12.11
N TYR A 137 14.20 2.55 10.81
CA TYR A 137 14.59 1.26 10.24
C TYR A 137 15.87 1.39 9.42
N GLY A 138 16.99 0.93 9.99
CA GLY A 138 18.31 1.07 9.37
C GLY A 138 18.66 2.54 9.16
N LYS A 139 18.64 2.99 7.90
CA LYS A 139 18.88 4.40 7.51
C LYS A 139 17.62 5.20 7.19
N TRP A 140 16.44 4.59 7.34
CA TRP A 140 15.18 5.19 6.93
C TRP A 140 14.41 5.71 8.14
N THR A 141 13.92 6.94 8.04
CA THR A 141 13.01 7.52 9.04
C THR A 141 11.66 6.81 9.01
N ARG A 142 10.89 6.93 10.10
CA ARG A 142 9.54 6.35 10.21
C ARG A 142 8.62 6.85 9.11
N GLY A 143 8.59 8.16 8.88
CA GLY A 143 7.80 8.79 7.82
C GLY A 143 8.17 8.28 6.43
N ARG A 144 9.47 8.02 6.18
CA ARG A 144 9.93 7.41 4.93
C ARG A 144 9.47 5.96 4.77
N MET A 145 9.49 5.16 5.83
CA MET A 145 8.96 3.79 5.82
C MET A 145 7.45 3.75 5.58
N ILE A 146 6.68 4.64 6.19
CA ILE A 146 5.24 4.79 5.91
C ILE A 146 5.02 5.17 4.44
N GLN A 147 5.76 6.15 3.94
CA GLN A 147 5.64 6.61 2.55
C GLN A 147 5.96 5.52 1.52
N PHE A 148 6.96 4.67 1.78
CA PHE A 148 7.31 3.54 0.91
C PHE A 148 6.18 2.53 0.74
N ASN A 149 5.27 2.45 1.71
CA ASN A 149 4.22 1.45 1.77
C ASN A 149 2.81 2.06 1.62
N THR A 150 2.71 3.36 1.32
CA THR A 150 1.44 4.08 1.12
C THR A 150 1.47 4.93 -0.16
N ALA A 151 1.87 6.21 -0.07
CA ALA A 151 1.82 7.16 -1.17
C ALA A 151 2.60 6.69 -2.41
N SER A 152 3.74 6.02 -2.23
CA SER A 152 4.54 5.48 -3.33
C SER A 152 3.82 4.35 -4.09
N PRO A 153 3.33 3.28 -3.42
CA PRO A 153 2.47 2.27 -4.03
C PRO A 153 1.20 2.84 -4.67
N TYR A 154 0.51 3.81 -4.05
CA TYR A 154 -0.70 4.42 -4.65
C TYR A 154 -0.40 5.06 -6.01
N LYS A 155 0.70 5.81 -6.09
CA LYS A 155 1.15 6.40 -7.36
C LYS A 155 1.49 5.32 -8.40
N ASN A 156 2.18 4.26 -7.99
CA ASN A 156 2.52 3.16 -8.90
C ASN A 156 1.26 2.45 -9.41
N ALA A 157 0.33 2.13 -8.52
CA ALA A 157 -0.93 1.47 -8.83
C ALA A 157 -1.79 2.30 -9.79
N ALA A 158 -1.92 3.61 -9.56
CA ALA A 158 -2.63 4.51 -10.49
C ALA A 158 -2.01 4.50 -11.89
N GLY A 159 -0.67 4.43 -11.97
CA GLY A 159 0.07 4.28 -13.23
C GLY A 159 -0.22 2.94 -13.92
N ARG A 160 -0.23 1.84 -13.16
CA ARG A 160 -0.53 0.49 -13.68
C ARG A 160 -1.96 0.38 -14.21
N LEU A 161 -2.95 0.87 -13.46
CA LEU A 161 -4.35 0.91 -13.90
C LEU A 161 -4.52 1.73 -15.17
N ARG A 162 -3.86 2.90 -15.26
CA ARG A 162 -3.88 3.73 -16.48
C ARG A 162 -3.30 3.00 -17.70
N VAL A 163 -2.23 2.23 -17.53
CA VAL A 163 -1.63 1.47 -18.63
C VAL A 163 -2.54 0.32 -19.06
N TRP A 164 -3.10 -0.41 -18.09
CA TRP A 164 -4.04 -1.49 -18.36
C TRP A 164 -5.31 -0.99 -19.06
N GLU A 165 -5.91 0.11 -18.60
CA GLU A 165 -7.08 0.76 -19.20
C GLU A 165 -6.86 1.14 -20.67
N LYS A 166 -5.64 1.54 -21.06
CA LYS A 166 -5.31 1.90 -22.45
C LYS A 166 -5.09 0.71 -23.37
N ASN A 167 -4.78 -0.45 -22.80
CA ASN A 167 -4.48 -1.68 -23.53
C ASN A 167 -5.68 -2.63 -23.58
N LYS A 168 -6.81 -2.22 -22.97
CA LYS A 168 -8.14 -2.78 -23.23
C LYS A 168 -8.76 -2.12 -24.44
#